data_AF-A0A483NZ53-F1
#
_entry.id   AF-A0A483NZ53-F1
#
_cell.length_a   1.000
_cell.length_b   1.000
_cell.length_c   1.000
_cell.angle_alpha   90.00
_cell.angle_beta   90.00
_cell.angle_gamma   90.00
#
_symmetry.space_group_name_H-M   'P 1'
#
loop_
_entity.id
_entity.type
_entity.pdbx_description
1 polymer ?
#
loop_
_entity_poly.entity_id
_entity_poly.type
_entity_poly.pdbx_seq_one_letter_code
_entity_poly.pdbx_strand_id
1 'polypeptide(L)' 'MTTIAVKIETVSGAKVEFSHEVFIWDELNQFERDDIISLLVNGNDDAQAVISVSTGYTLSWSQ' A
#
# COMPACT_ATOMS: atom_id res chain seq x y z
N MET A 1 -0.57 15.12 9.96
CA MET A 1 -0.13 13.71 10.01
C MET A 1 -1.36 12.86 9.87
N THR A 2 -1.38 12.02 8.84
CA THR A 2 -2.54 11.23 8.44
C THR A 2 -2.12 9.78 8.44
N THR A 3 -2.89 8.92 9.10
CA THR A 3 -2.65 7.47 9.11
C THR A 3 -3.26 6.88 7.87
N ILE A 4 -2.46 6.23 7.04
CA ILE A 4 -2.91 5.61 5.81
C ILE A 4 -2.92 4.10 5.98
N ALA A 5 -4.08 3.50 5.83
CA ALA A 5 -4.25 2.06 5.74
C ALA A 5 -4.07 1.63 4.28
N VAL A 6 -3.14 0.71 4.04
CA VAL A 6 -2.86 0.11 2.74
C VAL A 6 -3.35 -1.32 2.76
N LYS A 7 -4.16 -1.68 1.78
CA LYS A 7 -4.69 -3.03 1.60
C LYS A 7 -4.28 -3.58 0.23
N ILE A 8 -3.72 -4.78 0.27
CA ILE A 8 -3.36 -5.58 -0.91
C ILE A 8 -4.22 -6.84 -0.91
N GLU A 9 -4.88 -7.09 -2.04
CA GLU A 9 -5.65 -8.32 -2.26
C GLU A 9 -5.17 -8.98 -3.56
N THR A 10 -4.52 -10.12 -3.40
CA THR A 10 -3.95 -10.89 -4.53
C THR A 10 -5.03 -11.71 -5.25
N VAL A 11 -4.80 -12.06 -6.52
CA VAL A 11 -5.74 -12.92 -7.27
C VAL A 11 -5.86 -14.34 -6.69
N SER A 12 -4.85 -14.78 -5.94
CA SER A 12 -4.85 -16.04 -5.19
C SER A 12 -5.63 -15.96 -3.87
N GLY A 13 -6.17 -14.79 -3.52
CA GLY A 13 -7.00 -14.58 -2.33
C GLY A 13 -6.24 -14.21 -1.06
N ALA A 14 -4.90 -14.13 -1.10
CA ALA A 14 -4.11 -13.62 0.02
C ALA A 14 -4.36 -12.12 0.22
N LYS A 15 -4.45 -11.70 1.48
CA LYS A 15 -4.75 -10.33 1.90
C LYS A 15 -3.71 -9.86 2.88
N VAL A 16 -3.17 -8.67 2.64
CA VAL A 16 -2.26 -7.98 3.56
C VAL A 16 -2.80 -6.58 3.78
N GLU A 17 -2.85 -6.17 5.04
CA GLU A 17 -3.26 -4.85 5.46
C GLU A 17 -2.26 -4.32 6.47
N PHE A 18 -1.79 -3.09 6.26
CA PHE A 18 -0.89 -2.41 7.17
C PHE A 18 -1.14 -0.91 7.12
N SER A 19 -0.76 -0.20 8.20
CA SER A 19 -0.93 1.24 8.30
C SER A 19 0.39 1.95 8.50
N HIS A 20 0.49 3.18 7.98
CA HIS A 20 1.65 4.04 8.17
C HIS A 20 1.24 5.49 8.39
N GLU A 21 1.98 6.20 9.24
CA GLU A 21 1.74 7.64 9.47
C GLU A 21 2.50 8.46 8.43
N VAL A 22 1.78 9.31 7.69
CA VAL A 22 2.38 10.19 6.67
C VAL A 22 2.15 11.65 7.08
N PHE A 23 3.24 12.39 7.25
CA PHE A 23 3.20 13.75 7.81
C PHE A 23 2.52 14.77 6.90
N ILE A 24 2.77 14.69 5.59
CA ILE A 24 2.39 15.70 4.58
C ILE A 24 1.23 15.27 3.68
N TRP A 25 0.51 14.20 4.04
CA TRP A 25 -0.46 13.54 3.15
C TRP A 25 -1.48 14.49 2.48
N ASP A 26 -1.99 15.44 3.26
CA ASP A 26 -3.03 16.37 2.81
C ASP A 26 -2.50 17.42 1.83
N GLU A 27 -1.19 17.66 1.81
CA GLU A 27 -0.51 18.59 0.90
C GLU A 27 -0.15 17.95 -0.45
N LEU A 28 -0.14 16.62 -0.51
CA LEU A 28 0.24 15.85 -1.69
C LEU A 28 -0.85 15.81 -2.74
N ASN A 29 -0.44 15.90 -4.00
CA ASN A 29 -1.29 15.57 -5.12
C ASN A 29 -1.42 14.05 -5.31
N GLN A 30 -2.32 13.62 -6.21
CA GLN A 30 -2.59 12.19 -6.42
C GLN A 30 -1.35 11.38 -6.83
N PHE A 31 -0.48 11.93 -7.70
CA PHE A 31 0.72 11.22 -8.15
C PHE A 31 1.71 11.02 -6.99
N GLU A 32 1.90 12.05 -6.16
CA GLU A 32 2.77 11.96 -5.00
C GLU A 32 2.24 10.97 -3.95
N ARG A 33 0.92 10.89 -3.79
CA ARG A 33 0.29 9.87 -2.93
C ARG A 33 0.53 8.47 -3.47
N ASP A 34 0.37 8.26 -4.77
CA ASP A 34 0.61 6.96 -5.40
C ASP A 34 2.09 6.54 -5.31
N ASP A 35 3.02 7.49 -5.40
CA ASP A 35 4.46 7.26 -5.18
C ASP A 35 4.74 6.82 -3.73
N ILE A 36 4.15 7.50 -2.73
CA ILE A 36 4.30 7.10 -1.32
C ILE A 36 3.72 5.71 -1.08
N ILE A 37 2.53 5.40 -1.59
CA ILE A 37 1.93 4.08 -1.43
C ILE A 37 2.84 3.02 -2.07
N SER A 38 3.37 3.29 -3.26
CA SER A 38 4.31 2.39 -3.92
C SER A 38 5.56 2.16 -3.08
N LEU A 39 6.12 3.21 -2.47
CA LEU A 39 7.26 3.12 -1.55
C LEU A 39 6.91 2.26 -0.32
N LEU A 40 5.76 2.49 0.30
CA LEU A 40 5.29 1.75 1.47
C LEU A 40 5.09 0.25 1.16
N VAL A 41 4.50 -0.08 0.02
CA VAL A 41 4.30 -1.46 -0.43
C VAL A 41 5.63 -2.14 -0.74
N ASN A 42 6.56 -1.44 -1.41
CA ASN A 42 7.87 -1.99 -1.76
C ASN A 42 8.78 -2.17 -0.54
N GLY A 43 8.58 -1.39 0.52
CA GLY A 43 9.30 -1.50 1.79
C GLY A 43 8.69 -2.47 2.80
N ASN A 44 7.56 -3.12 2.49
CA ASN A 44 6.87 -4.02 3.42
C ASN A 44 7.09 -5.49 3.02
N ASP A 45 7.78 -6.24 3.88
CA ASP A 45 8.15 -7.63 3.61
C ASP A 45 6.92 -8.55 3.42
N ASP A 46 5.86 -8.35 4.21
CA ASP A 46 4.62 -9.14 4.10
C ASP A 46 3.91 -8.87 2.78
N ALA A 47 3.87 -7.60 2.35
CA ALA A 47 3.33 -7.19 1.07
C ALA A 47 4.11 -7.83 -0.08
N GLN A 48 5.45 -7.76 -0.05
CA GLN A 48 6.30 -8.36 -1.07
C GLN A 48 6.21 -9.89 -1.08
N ALA A 49 6.07 -10.53 0.08
CA ALA A 49 5.88 -11.97 0.19
C ALA A 49 4.60 -12.43 -0.52
N VAL A 50 3.47 -11.73 -0.35
CA VAL A 50 2.21 -12.10 -1.01
C VAL A 50 2.18 -11.71 -2.50
N ILE A 51 2.77 -10.57 -2.86
CA ILE A 51 2.82 -10.10 -4.26
C ILE A 51 3.69 -11.03 -5.10
N SER A 52 4.86 -11.43 -4.60
CA SER A 52 5.84 -12.23 -5.36
C SER A 52 5.33 -13.63 -5.76
N VAL A 53 4.36 -14.17 -5.03
CA VAL A 53 3.76 -15.49 -5.31
C VAL A 53 2.44 -15.42 -6.07
N SER A 54 2.01 -14.21 -6.49
CA SER A 54 0.74 -14.01 -7.20
C SER A 54 0.95 -13.47 -8.61
N THR A 55 0.02 -13.77 -9.52
CA THR A 55 0.03 -13.26 -10.91
C THR A 55 -0.59 -11.87 -11.04
N GLY A 56 -1.12 -11.31 -9.95
CA GLY A 56 -1.69 -9.98 -9.89
C GLY A 56 -2.29 -9.67 -8.52
N TYR A 57 -2.53 -8.38 -8.27
CA TYR A 57 -3.16 -7.92 -7.04
C TYR A 57 -3.91 -6.61 -7.28
N THR A 58 -4.88 -6.34 -6.41
CA THR A 58 -5.49 -5.01 -6.26
C THR A 58 -4.82 -4.30 -5.10
N LEU A 59 -4.47 -3.05 -5.31
CA LEU A 59 -3.94 -2.13 -4.31
C LEU A 59 -5.01 -1.07 -4.04
N SER A 60 -5.31 -0.86 -2.76
CA SER A 60 -6.23 0.18 -2.31
C SER A 60 -5.71 0.79 -1.03
N TRP A 61 -6.04 2.05 -0.79
CA TRP A 61 -5.66 2.75 0.42
C TRP A 61 -6.75 3.70 0.89
N SER A 62 -6.78 3.94 2.19
CA SER A 62 -7.69 4.89 2.83
C SER A 62 -6.99 5.62 3.97
N GLN A 63 -7.41 6.87 4.20
CA GLN A 63 -7.07 7.65 5.38
C GLN A 63 -8.05 7.42 6.53
#